data_AF-A0A531G3B3-F1
#
_entry.id   AF-A0A531G3B3-F1
#
_cell.length_a   1.000
_cell.length_b   1.000
_cell.length_c   1.000
_cell.angle_alpha   90.00
_cell.angle_beta   90.00
_cell.angle_gamma   90.00
#
_symmetry.space_group_name_H-M   'P 1'
#
loop_
_entity.id
_entity.type
_entity.pdbx_description
1 polymer ?
#
loop_
_entity_poly.entity_id
_entity_poly.type
_entity_poly.pdbx_seq_one_letter_code
_entity_poly.pdbx_strand_id
1 'polypeptide(L)' 'MKGPSGQKRSRVPPLVWLLIPAAALLFCGANAHLIYVAFASQPECVSHLKAPDPGTGRFRAASSDC' A
#
# COMPACT_ATOMS: atom_id res chain seq x y z
N MET A 1 55.37 -6.52 -19.78
CA MET A 1 55.08 -5.32 -18.97
C MET A 1 53.60 -4.97 -19.14
N LYS A 2 52.75 -5.28 -18.15
CA LYS A 2 51.30 -4.96 -18.16
C LYS A 2 51.10 -3.78 -17.21
N GLY A 3 50.90 -2.57 -17.76
CA GLY A 3 50.64 -1.37 -16.96
C GLY A 3 49.33 -1.51 -16.19
N PRO A 4 49.19 -0.83 -15.02
CA PRO A 4 48.00 -0.93 -14.20
C PRO A 4 46.81 -0.31 -14.95
N SER A 5 45.79 -1.12 -15.20
CA SER A 5 44.50 -0.65 -15.70
C SER A 5 43.90 0.30 -14.67
N GLY A 6 43.93 1.60 -15.01
CA GLY A 6 43.36 2.67 -14.19
C GLY A 6 41.89 2.39 -13.87
N GLN A 7 41.63 1.98 -12.64
CA GLN A 7 40.31 1.83 -12.08
C GLN A 7 39.68 3.23 -12.02
N LYS A 8 38.91 3.60 -13.06
CA LYS A 8 38.09 4.82 -13.05
C LYS A 8 37.07 4.64 -11.93
N ARG A 9 37.32 5.21 -10.74
CA ARG A 9 36.30 5.37 -9.70
C ARG A 9 35.17 6.17 -10.34
N SER A 10 34.08 5.50 -10.70
CA SER A 10 32.85 6.19 -11.09
C SER A 10 32.41 6.99 -9.87
N ARG A 11 32.59 8.30 -9.92
CA ARG A 11 32.03 9.17 -8.88
C ARG A 11 30.53 9.20 -9.11
N VAL A 12 29.79 8.58 -8.21
CA VAL A 12 28.33 8.70 -8.16
C VAL A 12 28.01 10.19 -8.00
N PRO A 13 27.15 10.78 -8.85
CA PRO A 13 26.81 12.19 -8.72
C PRO A 13 26.14 12.44 -7.36
N PRO A 14 26.40 13.60 -6.73
CA PRO A 14 25.79 13.93 -5.42
C PRO A 14 24.25 13.92 -5.46
N LEU A 15 23.66 14.15 -6.63
CA LEU A 15 22.23 14.02 -6.85
C LEU A 15 21.71 12.59 -6.58
N VAL A 16 22.47 11.56 -6.93
CA VAL A 16 22.07 10.15 -6.68
C VAL A 16 21.98 9.87 -5.19
N TRP A 17 22.88 10.45 -4.40
CA TRP A 17 22.83 10.36 -2.94
C TRP A 17 21.59 11.02 -2.33
N LEU A 18 21.00 12.01 -3.01
CA LEU A 18 19.74 12.64 -2.59
C LEU A 18 18.51 11.87 -3.10
N LEU A 19 18.57 11.35 -4.33
CA LEU A 19 17.45 10.66 -4.96
C LEU A 19 17.11 9.33 -4.29
N ILE A 20 18.11 8.58 -3.82
CA ILE A 20 17.90 7.30 -3.14
C ILE A 20 17.03 7.45 -1.88
N PRO A 21 17.39 8.29 -0.89
CA PRO A 21 16.56 8.46 0.30
C PRO A 21 15.23 9.12 -0.03
N ALA A 22 15.16 10.05 -0.99
CA ALA A 22 13.91 10.65 -1.41
C ALA A 22 12.92 9.62 -1.97
N ALA A 23 13.39 8.72 -2.85
CA ALA A 23 12.58 7.64 -3.39
C ALA A 23 12.15 6.65 -2.30
N ALA A 24 13.04 6.31 -1.37
CA ALA A 24 12.72 5.43 -0.26
C ALA A 24 11.65 6.04 0.67
N LEU A 25 11.78 7.32 1.02
CA LEU A 25 10.78 8.03 1.83
C LEU A 25 9.43 8.11 1.14
N LEU A 26 9.41 8.42 -0.15
CA LEU A 26 8.18 8.48 -0.93
C LEU A 26 7.49 7.11 -0.97
N PHE A 27 8.24 6.04 -1.25
CA PHE A 27 7.70 4.69 -1.28
C PHE A 27 7.14 4.29 0.10
N CYS A 28 7.93 4.45 1.16
CA CYS A 28 7.48 4.12 2.52
C CYS A 28 6.25 4.95 2.93
N GLY A 29 6.24 6.25 2.63
CA GLY A 29 5.12 7.14 2.93
C GLY A 29 3.84 6.75 2.19
N ALA A 30 3.93 6.43 0.90
CA ALA A 30 2.78 5.97 0.11
C ALA A 30 2.20 4.67 0.69
N ASN A 31 3.04 3.69 1.00
CA ASN A 31 2.58 2.41 1.58
C ASN A 31 1.99 2.60 2.99
N ALA A 32 2.61 3.43 3.83
CA ALA A 32 2.09 3.76 5.15
C ALA A 32 0.73 4.46 5.06
N HIS A 33 0.53 5.34 4.06
CA HIS A 33 -0.75 5.98 3.80
C HIS A 33 -1.83 4.97 3.41
N LEU A 34 -1.52 4.00 2.55
CA LEU A 34 -2.47 2.95 2.17
C LEU A 34 -2.89 2.10 3.38
N ILE A 35 -1.92 1.73 4.22
CA ILE A 35 -2.20 1.01 5.48
C ILE A 35 -3.10 1.86 6.38
N TYR A 36 -2.78 3.15 6.55
CA TYR A 36 -3.61 4.06 7.33
C TYR A 36 -5.03 4.13 6.80
N VAL A 37 -5.22 4.32 5.49
CA VAL A 37 -6.55 4.38 4.87
C VAL A 37 -7.33 3.08 5.07
N ALA A 38 -6.69 1.91 4.96
CA ALA A 38 -7.35 0.62 5.17
C ALA A 38 -7.93 0.47 6.58
N PHE A 39 -7.28 1.05 7.60
CA PHE A 39 -7.76 1.02 8.98
C PHE A 39 -8.62 2.22 9.37
N ALA A 40 -8.38 3.39 8.78
CA ALA A 40 -9.11 4.63 9.06
C ALA A 40 -10.44 4.69 8.33
N SER A 41 -10.57 3.96 7.22
CA SER A 41 -11.86 3.66 6.63
C SER A 41 -12.59 2.78 7.63
N GLN A 42 -13.43 3.38 8.47
CA GLN A 42 -14.53 2.67 9.08
C GLN A 42 -15.56 2.57 7.95
N PRO A 43 -15.65 1.46 7.18
CA PRO A 43 -16.82 1.26 6.38
C PRO A 43 -17.96 1.28 7.38
N GLU A 44 -18.86 2.26 7.27
CA GLU A 44 -20.11 2.22 8.01
C GLU A 44 -20.72 0.86 7.66
N CYS A 45 -20.68 -0.09 8.60
CA CYS A 45 -21.40 -1.34 8.43
C CYS A 45 -22.86 -0.95 8.58
N VAL A 46 -23.41 -0.53 7.43
CA VAL A 46 -24.83 -0.35 7.21
C VAL A 46 -25.53 -1.62 7.66
N SER A 47 -26.76 -1.52 8.15
CA SER A 47 -27.44 -2.69 8.69
C SER A 47 -27.99 -3.57 7.57
N HIS A 48 -27.34 -4.68 7.24
CA HIS A 48 -28.00 -5.90 6.82
C HIS A 48 -28.72 -6.42 8.04
N LEU A 49 -29.92 -5.88 8.25
CA LEU A 49 -30.90 -6.58 9.05
C LEU A 49 -30.95 -8.01 8.50
N LYS A 50 -30.62 -8.98 9.35
CA LYS A 50 -30.98 -10.39 9.18
C LYS A 50 -32.50 -10.53 9.32
N ALA A 51 -33.23 -9.76 8.52
CA ALA A 51 -34.65 -9.92 8.34
C ALA A 51 -34.85 -11.21 7.55
N PRO A 52 -35.80 -12.06 7.97
CA PRO A 52 -36.34 -13.06 7.06
C PRO A 52 -36.71 -12.36 5.76
N ASP A 53 -36.45 -13.01 4.64
CA ASP A 53 -36.85 -12.49 3.34
C ASP A 53 -38.38 -12.18 3.37
N PRO A 54 -38.83 -10.93 3.09
CA PRO A 54 -40.19 -10.47 3.38
C PRO A 54 -41.32 -11.27 2.70
N GLY A 55 -41.00 -12.12 1.72
CA GLY A 55 -41.97 -12.98 1.05
C GLY A 55 -41.91 -14.47 1.44
N THR A 56 -40.80 -14.93 2.03
CA THR A 56 -40.60 -16.37 2.30
C THR A 56 -40.39 -16.71 3.77
N GLY A 57 -40.01 -15.75 4.62
CA GLY A 57 -39.74 -16.00 6.03
C GLY A 57 -38.53 -16.89 6.30
N ARG A 58 -37.75 -17.22 5.25
CA ARG A 58 -36.57 -18.09 5.33
C ARG A 58 -35.32 -17.24 5.43
N PHE A 59 -34.39 -17.67 6.28
CA PHE A 59 -33.07 -17.07 6.35
C PHE A 59 -32.24 -17.49 5.13
N ARG A 60 -31.59 -16.54 4.48
CA ARG A 60 -30.59 -16.77 3.43
C ARG A 60 -29.20 -16.34 3.93
N ALA A 61 -28.16 -16.61 3.14
CA ALA A 61 -26.83 -16.09 3.43
C ALA A 61 -26.91 -14.57 3.61
N ALA A 62 -26.18 -14.04 4.59
CA ALA A 62 -26.06 -12.60 4.72
C ALA A 62 -25.33 -12.08 3.47
N SER A 63 -25.85 -11.02 2.86
CA SER A 63 -25.08 -10.23 1.91
C SER A 63 -23.90 -9.56 2.64
N SER A 64 -22.92 -9.05 1.90
CA SER A 64 -21.76 -8.33 2.46
C SER A 64 -22.14 -6.92 2.88
N ASP A 65 -22.18 -6.64 4.18
CA ASP A 65 -22.44 -5.29 4.75
C ASP A 65 -21.16 -4.48 4.88
N CYS A 66 -20.08 -5.25 4.91
CA CYS A 66 -18.67 -5.02 5.07
C CYS A 66 -18.03 -6.36 4.62
#